data_AF-M2MZL7-F1
#
_entry.id   AF-M2MZL7-F1
#
_cell.length_a   1.000
_cell.length_b   1.000
_cell.length_c   1.000
_cell.angle_alpha   90.00
_cell.angle_beta   90.00
_cell.angle_gamma   90.00
#
_symmetry.space_group_name_H-M   'P 1'
#
loop_
_entity.id
_entity.type
_entity.pdbx_description
1 polymer ?
#
loop_
_entity_poly.entity_id
_entity_poly.type
_entity_poly.pdbx_seq_one_letter_code
_entity_poly.pdbx_strand_id
1 'polypeptide(L)'
;MMHQTSSRLLRMTPGDDRPFTRDFKDLFATLVVSLPLIPHRVRFSRVEHTFTSEEAITNLGSLKFSQSNRMPDPKDPTRIVTTTTTTTFSMAKEMAKSVCMRFLEARFIESVDGKTDFNSRTSVWQLTPKGMHVLGRFCQRNGISQRHVNELLDSPRNIMSLVILERDPDTDKLVEDAPTVQVVFRRFAGDTGPNLKMSGSQSDSDSMNDYATGLVGVKMQRSRRTDKDVPYCFTGKAAYDWLMDCCTVVDKRETFELANLFMSHGLITPLGDDRGQQLPSVRFAASKHVLYAITPKGMRVAGWVTSPNGPVNGNATVQHAASNGVVRDSNTNRMTVIVRDPALRLLFREYLRETHCEENLSFYVEVKAFLSEYDRTKRDAAPPRLDVVRETLASAYSLYNAFLAPGSPCELNIDHNLRNALASRMTRAVGEDEQMLRSLDEVAVLFDQAQNSVFKLMASDSVPKFSREPKYANMLRERNLDQMLTNFAATTI
;
A
#
# COMPACT_ATOMS: atom_id res chain seq x y z
N MET A 1 -31.51 -9.64 -17.91
CA MET A 1 -30.37 -9.91 -17.01
C MET A 1 -29.23 -10.39 -17.90
N MET A 2 -28.31 -9.51 -18.28
CA MET A 2 -27.14 -9.91 -19.08
C MET A 2 -26.17 -10.62 -18.15
N HIS A 3 -25.99 -11.93 -18.35
CA HIS A 3 -24.98 -12.70 -17.64
C HIS A 3 -23.69 -12.63 -18.47
N GLN A 4 -22.73 -11.80 -18.05
CA GLN A 4 -21.42 -11.75 -18.68
C GLN A 4 -20.45 -12.59 -17.85
N THR A 5 -19.91 -13.64 -18.46
CA THR A 5 -18.97 -14.57 -17.82
C THR A 5 -17.55 -14.15 -18.17
N SER A 6 -16.82 -13.51 -17.24
CA SER A 6 -15.37 -13.32 -17.38
C SER A 6 -14.64 -14.45 -16.63
N SER A 7 -13.67 -15.08 -17.29
CA SER A 7 -13.00 -16.29 -16.81
C SER A 7 -11.75 -16.04 -15.95
N ARG A 8 -11.25 -14.80 -15.88
CA ARG A 8 -10.06 -14.45 -15.08
C ARG A 8 -10.23 -13.08 -14.42
N LEU A 9 -10.66 -13.09 -13.15
CA LEU A 9 -10.77 -11.84 -12.38
C LEU A 9 -9.52 -11.52 -11.56
N LEU A 10 -8.67 -12.51 -11.28
CA LEU A 10 -7.36 -12.30 -10.66
C LEU A 10 -6.31 -12.20 -11.76
N ARG A 11 -5.67 -11.04 -11.88
CA ARG A 11 -4.46 -10.92 -12.69
C ARG A 11 -3.38 -11.75 -11.99
N MET A 12 -2.71 -12.60 -12.76
CA MET A 12 -1.58 -13.40 -12.26
C MET A 12 -0.29 -12.77 -12.72
N THR A 13 0.72 -12.79 -11.85
CA THR A 13 2.06 -12.31 -12.15
C THR A 13 2.72 -13.17 -13.23
N PRO A 14 3.44 -12.55 -14.19
CA PRO A 14 4.12 -13.30 -15.24
C PRO A 14 5.22 -14.22 -14.66
N GLY A 15 5.05 -15.54 -14.78
CA GLY A 15 6.08 -16.54 -14.53
C GLY A 15 6.02 -17.28 -13.19
N ASP A 16 5.27 -16.80 -12.21
CA ASP A 16 5.13 -17.44 -10.88
C ASP A 16 3.67 -17.71 -10.45
N ASP A 17 2.69 -17.42 -11.32
CA ASP A 17 1.25 -17.70 -11.16
C ASP A 17 0.65 -17.20 -9.82
N ARG A 18 1.29 -16.19 -9.21
CA ARG A 18 0.81 -15.55 -7.99
C ARG A 18 -0.24 -14.49 -8.37
N PRO A 19 -1.36 -14.37 -7.63
CA PRO A 19 -2.26 -13.24 -7.83
C PRO A 19 -1.54 -11.91 -7.57
N PHE A 20 -1.84 -10.91 -8.39
CA PHE A 20 -1.41 -9.54 -8.15
C PHE A 20 -1.79 -9.12 -6.73
N THR A 21 -0.90 -8.37 -6.08
CA THR A 21 -1.05 -8.01 -4.67
C THR A 21 -2.34 -7.23 -4.40
N ARG A 22 -2.76 -6.40 -5.36
CA ARG A 22 -4.05 -5.68 -5.30
C ARG A 22 -5.23 -6.64 -5.33
N ASP A 23 -5.29 -7.51 -6.34
CA ASP A 23 -6.41 -8.44 -6.52
C ASP A 23 -6.52 -9.44 -5.35
N PHE A 24 -5.38 -9.85 -4.78
CA PHE A 24 -5.35 -10.69 -3.59
C PHE A 24 -5.95 -9.99 -2.36
N LYS A 25 -5.67 -8.69 -2.16
CA LYS A 25 -6.26 -7.88 -1.09
C LYS A 25 -7.74 -7.62 -1.30
N ASP A 26 -8.14 -7.36 -2.55
CA ASP A 26 -9.53 -7.13 -2.92
C ASP A 26 -10.36 -8.41 -2.71
N LEU A 27 -9.81 -9.59 -3.04
CA LEU A 27 -10.44 -10.88 -2.73
C LEU A 27 -10.60 -11.10 -1.22
N PHE A 28 -9.56 -10.81 -0.44
CA PHE A 28 -9.62 -10.88 1.03
C PHE A 28 -10.73 -9.97 1.58
N ALA A 29 -10.73 -8.70 1.19
CA ALA A 29 -11.69 -7.72 1.68
C ALA A 29 -13.12 -8.08 1.24
N THR A 30 -13.30 -8.57 0.02
CA THR A 30 -14.59 -9.07 -0.49
C THR A 30 -15.14 -10.21 0.37
N LEU A 31 -14.29 -11.19 0.72
CA LEU A 31 -14.66 -12.25 1.66
C LEU A 31 -15.13 -11.65 2.99
N VAL A 32 -14.32 -10.79 3.60
CA VAL A 32 -14.62 -10.26 4.94
C VAL A 32 -15.92 -9.45 4.97
N VAL A 33 -16.16 -8.60 3.96
CA VAL A 33 -17.43 -7.85 3.83
C VAL A 33 -18.63 -8.79 3.75
N SER A 34 -18.49 -9.92 3.06
CA SER A 34 -19.57 -10.89 2.89
C SER A 34 -19.80 -11.82 4.08
N LEU A 35 -18.89 -11.85 5.05
CA LEU A 35 -19.01 -12.67 6.26
C LEU A 35 -19.89 -11.96 7.30
N PRO A 36 -20.63 -12.71 8.14
CA PRO A 36 -21.47 -12.12 9.17
C PRO A 36 -20.67 -11.56 10.36
N LEU A 37 -19.43 -12.02 10.55
CA LEU A 37 -18.50 -11.58 11.59
C LEU A 37 -19.10 -11.66 13.01
N ILE A 38 -19.83 -12.73 13.30
CA ILE A 38 -20.49 -12.92 14.60
C ILE A 38 -19.50 -13.31 15.70
N PRO A 39 -19.86 -13.13 16.98
CA PRO A 39 -19.00 -13.52 18.08
C PRO A 39 -19.01 -15.03 18.31
N HIS A 40 -17.84 -15.63 18.46
CA HIS A 40 -17.68 -17.05 18.72
C HIS A 40 -17.08 -17.30 20.11
N ARG A 41 -17.48 -18.41 20.75
CA ARG A 41 -16.88 -18.85 22.01
C ARG A 41 -15.67 -19.73 21.72
N VAL A 42 -14.53 -19.36 22.27
CA VAL A 42 -13.29 -20.14 22.20
C VAL A 42 -12.81 -20.38 23.63
N ARG A 43 -12.70 -21.66 24.03
CA ARG A 43 -12.44 -22.06 25.42
C ARG A 43 -13.47 -21.45 26.37
N PHE A 44 -13.06 -20.49 27.22
CA PHE A 44 -13.90 -19.82 28.22
C PHE A 44 -14.21 -18.36 27.87
N SER A 45 -13.79 -17.88 26.69
CA SER A 45 -13.93 -16.48 26.28
C SER A 45 -14.78 -16.34 25.03
N ARG A 46 -15.60 -15.29 24.98
CA ARG A 46 -16.32 -14.87 23.78
C ARG A 46 -15.47 -13.85 23.04
N VAL A 47 -15.23 -14.07 21.75
CA VAL A 47 -14.39 -13.20 20.91
C VAL A 47 -15.24 -12.60 19.80
N GLU A 48 -15.30 -11.27 19.79
CA GLU A 48 -16.11 -10.48 18.86
C GLU A 48 -15.46 -10.39 17.46
N HIS A 49 -16.29 -10.18 16.45
CA HIS A 49 -15.88 -9.98 15.05
C HIS A 49 -15.00 -11.12 14.50
N THR A 50 -15.45 -12.35 14.67
CA THR A 50 -14.75 -13.57 14.25
C THR A 50 -15.53 -14.34 13.19
N PHE A 51 -14.87 -15.29 12.56
CA PHE A 51 -15.50 -16.23 11.63
C PHE A 51 -14.85 -17.61 11.75
N THR A 52 -15.57 -18.64 11.32
CA THR A 52 -15.08 -20.03 11.30
C THR A 52 -14.49 -20.41 9.95
N SER A 53 -13.65 -21.45 9.92
CA SER A 53 -13.15 -22.02 8.66
C SER A 53 -14.31 -22.43 7.73
N GLU A 54 -15.39 -22.99 8.27
CA GLU A 54 -16.56 -23.40 7.48
C GLU A 54 -17.28 -22.22 6.84
N GLU A 55 -17.50 -21.12 7.57
CA GLU A 55 -18.09 -19.89 7.03
C GLU A 55 -17.23 -19.32 5.90
N ALA A 56 -15.92 -19.19 6.11
CA ALA A 56 -15.01 -18.65 5.09
C ALA A 56 -14.97 -19.52 3.83
N ILE A 57 -14.79 -20.84 3.98
CA ILE A 57 -14.68 -21.78 2.85
C ILE A 57 -16.00 -21.86 2.07
N THR A 58 -17.13 -21.89 2.78
CA THR A 58 -18.47 -21.95 2.14
C THR A 58 -18.76 -20.66 1.38
N ASN A 59 -18.44 -19.51 2.00
CA ASN A 59 -18.63 -18.22 1.37
C ASN A 59 -17.76 -18.08 0.12
N LEU A 60 -16.47 -18.40 0.20
CA LEU A 60 -15.56 -18.41 -0.97
C LEU A 60 -16.07 -19.29 -2.11
N GLY A 61 -16.73 -20.41 -1.81
CA GLY A 61 -17.33 -21.31 -2.81
C GLY A 61 -18.43 -20.65 -3.65
N SER A 62 -19.06 -19.59 -3.16
CA SER A 62 -20.12 -18.84 -3.87
C SER A 62 -20.08 -17.33 -3.53
N LEU A 63 -18.88 -16.76 -3.53
CA LEU A 63 -18.62 -15.41 -3.04
C LEU A 63 -19.36 -14.38 -3.90
N LYS A 64 -20.19 -13.54 -3.26
CA LYS A 64 -20.93 -12.48 -3.95
C LYS A 64 -20.32 -11.13 -3.60
N PHE A 65 -19.71 -10.49 -4.58
CA PHE A 65 -19.28 -9.10 -4.47
C PHE A 65 -20.33 -8.18 -5.07
N SER A 66 -20.92 -7.30 -4.27
CA SER A 66 -21.86 -6.30 -4.76
C SER A 66 -21.21 -4.92 -4.74
N GLN A 67 -21.04 -4.32 -5.91
CA GLN A 67 -20.54 -2.95 -6.06
C GLN A 67 -21.70 -2.03 -6.41
N SER A 68 -21.85 -0.93 -5.66
CA SER A 68 -22.84 0.09 -5.96
C SER A 68 -22.23 1.16 -6.87
N ASN A 69 -22.76 1.30 -8.07
CA ASN A 69 -22.38 2.33 -9.03
C ASN A 69 -23.37 3.49 -8.94
N ARG A 70 -22.88 4.70 -8.69
CA ARG A 70 -23.72 5.90 -8.56
C ARG A 70 -23.57 6.74 -9.82
N MET A 71 -24.64 6.87 -10.58
CA MET A 71 -24.66 7.65 -11.82
C MET A 71 -25.84 8.64 -11.79
N PRO A 72 -25.69 9.84 -12.35
CA PRO A 72 -26.84 10.71 -12.58
C PRO A 72 -27.86 10.04 -13.52
N ASP A 73 -29.15 10.23 -13.25
CA ASP A 73 -30.24 9.72 -14.10
C ASP A 73 -30.10 10.32 -15.52
N PRO A 74 -30.07 9.50 -16.59
CA PRO A 74 -30.00 10.00 -17.96
C PRO A 74 -31.12 11.00 -18.33
N LYS A 75 -32.28 10.91 -17.66
CA LYS A 75 -33.46 11.74 -17.92
C LYS A 75 -33.56 12.95 -16.99
N ASP A 76 -32.94 12.89 -15.81
CA ASP A 76 -32.92 13.95 -14.81
C ASP A 76 -31.55 14.00 -14.10
N PRO A 77 -30.61 14.82 -14.58
CA PRO A 77 -29.26 14.89 -14.02
C PRO A 77 -29.19 15.30 -12.54
N THR A 78 -30.27 15.83 -11.96
CA THR A 78 -30.33 16.18 -10.53
C THR A 78 -30.60 14.97 -9.63
N ARG A 79 -31.08 13.86 -10.22
CA ARG A 79 -31.36 12.60 -9.53
C ARG A 79 -30.19 11.63 -9.69
N ILE A 80 -29.78 10.99 -8.59
CA ILE A 80 -28.75 9.94 -8.61
C ILE A 80 -29.42 8.56 -8.67
N VAL A 81 -29.07 7.77 -9.68
CA VAL A 81 -29.42 6.36 -9.82
C VAL A 81 -28.28 5.52 -9.26
N THR A 82 -28.60 4.62 -8.33
CA THR A 82 -27.64 3.64 -7.81
C THR A 82 -27.90 2.30 -8.46
N THR A 83 -26.96 1.83 -9.28
CA THR A 83 -26.99 0.50 -9.90
C THR A 83 -26.07 -0.43 -9.11
N THR A 84 -26.62 -1.47 -8.50
CA THR A 84 -25.81 -2.49 -7.80
C THR A 84 -25.47 -3.63 -8.75
N THR A 85 -24.19 -3.76 -9.08
CA THR A 85 -23.67 -4.90 -9.85
C THR A 85 -23.17 -5.95 -8.87
N THR A 86 -23.79 -7.13 -8.89
CA THR A 86 -23.34 -8.28 -8.10
C THR A 86 -22.56 -9.25 -8.97
N THR A 87 -21.25 -9.36 -8.72
CA THR A 87 -20.39 -10.38 -9.32
C THR A 87 -20.34 -11.59 -8.39
N THR A 88 -20.67 -12.78 -8.91
CA THR A 88 -20.59 -14.02 -8.14
C THR A 88 -19.38 -14.81 -8.59
N PHE A 89 -18.53 -15.17 -7.64
CA PHE A 89 -17.37 -16.03 -7.82
C PHE A 89 -17.69 -17.41 -7.28
N SER A 90 -17.16 -18.42 -7.95
CA SER A 90 -17.22 -19.79 -7.48
C SER A 90 -15.83 -20.39 -7.48
N MET A 91 -15.44 -21.01 -6.37
CA MET A 91 -14.20 -21.79 -6.30
C MET A 91 -14.44 -23.12 -5.62
N ALA A 92 -13.66 -24.13 -6.01
CA ALA A 92 -13.69 -25.43 -5.37
C ALA A 92 -13.21 -25.33 -3.91
N LYS A 93 -13.70 -26.22 -3.05
CA LYS A 93 -13.41 -26.23 -1.62
C LYS A 93 -11.91 -26.23 -1.28
N GLU A 94 -11.11 -27.02 -1.99
CA GLU A 94 -9.66 -27.09 -1.77
C GLU A 94 -8.94 -25.81 -2.20
N MET A 95 -9.43 -25.14 -3.26
CA MET A 95 -8.95 -23.82 -3.65
C MET A 95 -9.28 -22.78 -2.57
N ALA A 96 -10.50 -22.79 -2.04
CA ALA A 96 -10.91 -21.90 -0.94
C ALA A 96 -10.03 -22.07 0.31
N LYS A 97 -9.72 -23.32 0.69
CA LYS A 97 -8.76 -23.60 1.79
C LYS A 97 -7.38 -23.02 1.50
N SER A 98 -6.86 -23.23 0.29
CA SER A 98 -5.56 -22.69 -0.13
C SER A 98 -5.54 -21.16 -0.06
N VAL A 99 -6.60 -20.49 -0.53
CA VAL A 99 -6.76 -19.03 -0.43
C VAL A 99 -6.79 -18.57 1.04
N CYS A 100 -7.53 -19.25 1.91
CA CYS A 100 -7.54 -18.95 3.35
C CYS A 100 -6.15 -19.12 4.00
N MET A 101 -5.43 -20.19 3.65
CA MET A 101 -4.05 -20.38 4.09
C MET A 101 -3.16 -19.23 3.65
N ARG A 102 -3.32 -18.73 2.42
CA ARG A 102 -2.59 -17.55 1.94
C ARG A 102 -2.92 -16.28 2.71
N PHE A 103 -4.18 -16.08 3.12
CA PHE A 103 -4.55 -14.95 3.98
C PHE A 103 -3.89 -15.02 5.37
N LEU A 104 -3.76 -16.22 5.92
CA LEU A 104 -3.03 -16.48 7.16
C LEU A 104 -1.53 -16.21 6.99
N GLU A 105 -0.90 -16.73 5.93
CA GLU A 105 0.52 -16.49 5.62
C GLU A 105 0.82 -15.00 5.38
N ALA A 106 -0.11 -14.28 4.75
CA ALA A 106 -0.02 -12.83 4.53
C ALA A 106 -0.32 -12.00 5.79
N ARG A 107 -0.59 -12.64 6.94
CA ARG A 107 -0.87 -12.02 8.24
C ARG A 107 -2.09 -11.09 8.20
N PHE A 108 -3.10 -11.39 7.39
CA PHE A 108 -4.38 -10.67 7.40
C PHE A 108 -5.33 -11.16 8.48
N ILE A 109 -5.19 -12.43 8.87
CA ILE A 109 -5.99 -13.10 9.89
C ILE A 109 -5.06 -13.89 10.81
N GLU A 110 -5.55 -14.15 12.02
CA GLU A 110 -4.89 -14.97 13.02
C GLU A 110 -5.89 -15.94 13.66
N SER A 111 -5.37 -17.05 14.18
CA SER A 111 -6.18 -18.04 14.88
C SER A 111 -6.41 -17.61 16.34
N VAL A 112 -7.67 -17.72 16.77
CA VAL A 112 -8.08 -17.48 18.15
C VAL A 112 -7.93 -18.75 19.01
N ASP A 113 -7.97 -19.93 18.39
CA ASP A 113 -7.90 -21.24 19.04
C ASP A 113 -6.49 -21.89 19.02
N GLY A 114 -5.51 -21.25 18.39
CA GLY A 114 -4.12 -21.70 18.26
C GLY A 114 -3.87 -22.66 17.09
N LYS A 115 -4.81 -22.78 16.16
CA LYS A 115 -4.70 -23.60 14.96
C LYS A 115 -3.91 -22.87 13.86
N THR A 116 -3.21 -23.64 13.05
CA THR A 116 -2.32 -23.12 11.99
C THR A 116 -2.78 -23.50 10.59
N ASP A 117 -3.93 -24.16 10.46
CA ASP A 117 -4.49 -24.61 9.20
C ASP A 117 -6.02 -24.52 9.14
N PHE A 118 -6.58 -24.64 7.93
CA PHE A 118 -8.02 -24.64 7.64
C PHE A 118 -8.60 -26.05 7.46
N ASN A 119 -7.96 -27.08 8.03
CA ASN A 119 -8.47 -28.46 7.94
C ASN A 119 -9.67 -28.67 8.86
N SER A 120 -9.65 -28.02 10.04
CA SER A 120 -10.77 -28.01 10.97
C SER A 120 -11.83 -27.00 10.55
N ARG A 121 -13.08 -27.45 10.45
CA ARG A 121 -14.24 -26.61 10.13
C ARG A 121 -14.58 -25.60 11.22
N THR A 122 -14.34 -25.96 12.48
CA THR A 122 -14.75 -25.20 13.67
C THR A 122 -13.68 -24.22 14.15
N SER A 123 -12.53 -24.16 13.48
CA SER A 123 -11.47 -23.22 13.87
C SER A 123 -11.92 -21.79 13.69
N VAL A 124 -11.60 -20.96 14.68
CA VAL A 124 -12.07 -19.59 14.80
C VAL A 124 -10.94 -18.63 14.48
N TRP A 125 -11.23 -17.70 13.59
CA TRP A 125 -10.28 -16.74 13.05
C TRP A 125 -10.73 -15.33 13.33
N GLN A 126 -9.75 -14.44 13.49
CA GLN A 126 -9.98 -13.02 13.66
C GLN A 126 -9.06 -12.24 12.71
N LEU A 127 -9.50 -11.06 12.27
CA LEU A 127 -8.63 -10.15 11.51
C LEU A 127 -7.55 -9.55 12.40
N THR A 128 -6.35 -9.43 11.83
CA THR A 128 -5.22 -8.70 12.41
C THR A 128 -5.35 -7.20 12.13
N PRO A 129 -4.57 -6.33 12.80
CA PRO A 129 -4.50 -4.90 12.45
C PRO A 129 -4.15 -4.64 10.98
N LYS A 130 -3.26 -5.46 10.39
CA LYS A 130 -2.94 -5.41 8.96
C LYS A 130 -4.15 -5.75 8.09
N GLY A 131 -4.88 -6.82 8.41
CA GLY A 131 -6.09 -7.22 7.70
C GLY A 131 -7.18 -6.14 7.78
N MET A 132 -7.38 -5.54 8.96
CA MET A 132 -8.33 -4.44 9.15
C MET A 132 -7.94 -3.19 8.35
N HIS A 133 -6.66 -2.84 8.28
CA HIS A 133 -6.19 -1.73 7.44
C HIS A 133 -6.47 -1.97 5.96
N VAL A 134 -6.20 -3.18 5.46
CA VAL A 134 -6.50 -3.57 4.07
C VAL A 134 -8.01 -3.49 3.79
N LEU A 135 -8.84 -4.01 4.69
CA LEU A 135 -10.30 -3.94 4.60
C LEU A 135 -10.80 -2.49 4.58
N GLY A 136 -10.29 -1.64 5.48
CA GLY A 136 -10.69 -0.24 5.57
C GLY A 136 -10.44 0.52 4.27
N ARG A 137 -9.25 0.34 3.65
CA ARG A 137 -8.94 0.93 2.34
C ARG A 137 -9.88 0.42 1.24
N PHE A 138 -10.17 -0.87 1.23
CA PHE A 138 -11.10 -1.45 0.26
C PHE A 138 -12.52 -0.89 0.41
N CYS A 139 -13.01 -0.75 1.64
CA CYS A 139 -14.33 -0.19 1.92
C CYS A 139 -14.43 1.30 1.54
N GLN A 140 -13.42 2.11 1.88
CA GLN A 140 -13.35 3.51 1.47
C GLN A 140 -13.36 3.65 -0.06
N ARG A 141 -12.52 2.87 -0.74
CA ARG A 141 -12.41 2.87 -2.20
C ARG A 141 -13.71 2.49 -2.90
N ASN A 142 -14.44 1.50 -2.37
CA ASN A 142 -15.66 0.97 -3.00
C ASN A 142 -16.96 1.56 -2.42
N GLY A 143 -16.88 2.51 -1.48
CA GLY A 143 -18.06 3.09 -0.84
C GLY A 143 -18.88 2.09 -0.01
N ILE A 144 -18.24 1.06 0.55
CA ILE A 144 -18.92 0.02 1.34
C ILE A 144 -19.12 0.53 2.77
N SER A 145 -20.38 0.61 3.20
CA SER A 145 -20.77 1.02 4.55
C SER A 145 -21.79 0.03 5.14
N GLN A 146 -21.33 -1.19 5.42
CA GLN A 146 -22.14 -2.23 6.07
C GLN A 146 -21.92 -2.20 7.58
N ARG A 147 -22.99 -2.37 8.36
CA ARG A 147 -22.97 -2.19 9.81
C ARG A 147 -21.92 -3.05 10.51
N HIS A 148 -21.90 -4.36 10.25
CA HIS A 148 -20.96 -5.29 10.89
C HIS A 148 -19.49 -5.00 10.51
N VAL A 149 -19.25 -4.49 9.30
CA VAL A 149 -17.92 -4.07 8.84
C VAL A 149 -17.49 -2.79 9.56
N ASN A 150 -18.37 -1.81 9.69
CA ASN A 150 -18.08 -0.56 10.41
C ASN A 150 -17.79 -0.84 11.90
N GLU A 151 -18.60 -1.69 12.56
CA GLU A 151 -18.36 -2.12 13.95
C GLU A 151 -16.96 -2.75 14.13
N LEU A 152 -16.48 -3.52 13.15
CA LEU A 152 -15.12 -4.06 13.15
C LEU A 152 -14.05 -2.97 12.93
N LEU A 153 -14.24 -2.09 11.95
CA LEU A 153 -13.27 -1.05 11.58
C LEU A 153 -13.15 0.07 12.64
N ASP A 154 -14.22 0.34 13.37
CA ASP A 154 -14.25 1.29 14.50
C ASP A 154 -13.73 0.66 15.81
N SER A 155 -13.47 -0.65 15.81
CA SER A 155 -12.94 -1.35 16.98
C SER A 155 -11.51 -0.88 17.31
N PRO A 156 -11.10 -0.91 18.60
CA PRO A 156 -9.77 -0.45 19.04
C PRO A 156 -8.60 -1.30 18.50
N ARG A 157 -8.87 -2.33 17.70
CA ARG A 157 -7.84 -3.17 17.07
C ARG A 157 -7.39 -2.63 15.70
N ASN A 158 -8.15 -1.73 15.09
CA ASN A 158 -7.80 -1.12 13.81
C ASN A 158 -6.85 0.08 14.00
N ILE A 159 -5.61 -0.20 14.39
CA ILE A 159 -4.60 0.82 14.76
C ILE A 159 -3.37 0.83 13.84
N MET A 160 -3.39 0.03 12.78
CA MET A 160 -2.24 -0.18 11.91
C MET A 160 -1.98 1.01 10.98
N SER A 161 -0.74 1.48 10.98
CA SER A 161 -0.17 2.44 10.04
C SER A 161 0.69 1.72 9.02
N LEU A 162 0.06 1.04 8.06
CA LEU A 162 0.74 0.16 7.11
C LEU A 162 1.64 0.95 6.14
N VAL A 163 2.83 0.42 5.83
CA VAL A 163 3.73 0.95 4.80
C VAL A 163 3.32 0.41 3.44
N ILE A 164 2.96 1.32 2.53
CA ILE A 164 2.50 0.99 1.17
C ILE A 164 3.69 1.00 0.24
N LEU A 165 4.18 -0.18 -0.09
CA LEU A 165 5.36 -0.36 -0.93
C LEU A 165 5.06 0.03 -2.37
N GLU A 166 6.02 0.70 -3.00
CA GLU A 166 6.00 1.01 -4.42
C GLU A 166 6.20 -0.28 -5.23
N ARG A 167 5.35 -0.46 -6.24
CA ARG A 167 5.33 -1.63 -7.10
C ARG A 167 5.29 -1.21 -8.57
N ASP A 168 5.86 -2.05 -9.40
CA ASP A 168 5.68 -1.97 -10.84
C ASP A 168 4.26 -2.43 -11.23
N PRO A 169 3.48 -1.62 -11.97
CA PRO A 169 2.07 -1.92 -12.27
C PRO A 169 1.88 -3.08 -13.25
N ASP A 170 2.92 -3.47 -13.99
CA ASP A 170 2.84 -4.50 -15.02
C ASP A 170 3.31 -5.87 -14.53
N THR A 171 4.27 -5.88 -13.60
CA THR A 171 4.88 -7.10 -13.07
C THR A 171 4.53 -7.38 -11.61
N ASP A 172 3.91 -6.44 -10.91
CA ASP A 172 3.64 -6.46 -9.45
C ASP A 172 4.90 -6.55 -8.57
N LYS A 173 6.10 -6.42 -9.15
CA LYS A 173 7.37 -6.50 -8.40
C LYS A 173 7.60 -5.25 -7.56
N LEU A 174 8.24 -5.43 -6.41
CA LEU A 174 8.66 -4.32 -5.55
C LEU A 174 9.74 -3.48 -6.26
N VAL A 175 9.71 -2.17 -6.04
CA VAL A 175 10.79 -1.30 -6.50
C VAL A 175 12.03 -1.51 -5.61
N GLU A 176 13.16 -1.84 -6.22
CA GLU A 176 14.39 -2.27 -5.52
C GLU A 176 15.46 -1.17 -5.40
N ASP A 177 15.16 0.07 -5.81
CA ASP A 177 16.16 1.15 -5.80
C ASP A 177 16.58 1.54 -4.37
N ALA A 178 17.86 1.87 -4.21
CA ALA A 178 18.43 2.15 -2.90
C ALA A 178 17.70 3.27 -2.12
N PRO A 179 17.30 4.40 -2.73
CA PRO A 179 16.47 5.39 -2.06
C PRO A 179 15.14 4.85 -1.52
N THR A 180 14.39 4.06 -2.30
CA THR A 180 13.09 3.51 -1.86
C THR A 180 13.28 2.55 -0.70
N VAL A 181 14.28 1.67 -0.80
CA VAL A 181 14.63 0.73 0.27
C VAL A 181 15.05 1.46 1.54
N GLN A 182 15.75 2.60 1.43
CA GLN A 182 16.14 3.41 2.60
C GLN A 182 14.93 4.03 3.31
N VAL A 183 13.90 4.47 2.59
CA VAL A 183 12.65 4.97 3.19
C VAL A 183 11.97 3.86 3.99
N VAL A 184 11.85 2.67 3.41
CA VAL A 184 11.29 1.49 4.11
C VAL A 184 12.15 1.13 5.33
N PHE A 185 13.48 1.17 5.18
CA PHE A 185 14.42 0.87 6.26
C PHE A 185 14.30 1.86 7.44
N ARG A 186 14.01 3.13 7.17
CA ARG A 186 13.82 4.14 8.22
C ARG A 186 12.61 3.83 9.10
N ARG A 187 11.51 3.40 8.49
CA ARG A 187 10.32 2.90 9.22
C ARG A 187 10.65 1.59 9.96
N PHE A 188 11.39 0.69 9.31
CA PHE A 188 11.86 -0.58 9.90
C PHE A 188 12.70 -0.38 11.15
N ALA A 189 13.70 0.50 11.10
CA ALA A 189 14.59 0.75 12.22
C ALA A 189 13.87 1.52 13.34
N GLY A 190 12.96 2.43 12.97
CA GLY A 190 12.32 3.38 13.86
C GLY A 190 12.95 4.76 13.74
N ASP A 191 12.14 5.79 13.49
CA ASP A 191 12.58 7.18 13.26
C ASP A 191 12.91 7.93 14.55
N THR A 192 12.41 7.46 15.69
CA THR A 192 12.64 8.03 17.03
C THR A 192 13.79 7.37 17.79
N GLY A 193 14.42 6.35 17.21
CA GLY A 193 15.48 5.58 17.84
C GLY A 193 15.22 4.07 17.83
N PRO A 194 16.17 3.26 18.35
CA PRO A 194 16.05 1.81 18.38
C PRO A 194 14.98 1.36 19.39
N ASN A 195 14.12 0.44 18.97
CA ASN A 195 13.10 -0.18 19.83
C ASN A 195 13.73 -1.27 20.72
N LEU A 196 14.35 -0.88 21.84
CA LEU A 196 15.04 -1.80 22.74
C LEU A 196 14.08 -2.62 23.62
N LYS A 197 14.27 -3.95 23.68
CA LYS A 197 13.59 -4.79 24.68
C LYS A 197 13.96 -4.30 26.10
N MET A 198 12.95 -4.02 26.93
CA MET A 198 13.17 -3.71 28.35
C MET A 198 13.69 -4.97 29.06
N SER A 199 14.86 -4.90 29.70
CA SER A 199 15.49 -6.02 30.39
C SER A 199 14.59 -6.56 31.51
N GLY A 200 13.78 -7.57 31.22
CA GLY A 200 12.88 -8.20 32.20
C GLY A 200 11.90 -9.23 31.63
N SER A 201 11.51 -9.15 30.36
CA SER A 201 10.65 -10.16 29.73
C SER A 201 11.50 -11.26 29.09
N GLN A 202 11.85 -12.30 29.85
CA GLN A 202 12.42 -13.54 29.31
C GLN A 202 11.38 -14.39 28.54
N SER A 203 10.11 -13.96 28.49
CA SER A 203 9.15 -14.53 27.56
C SER A 203 9.38 -13.97 26.17
N ASP A 204 10.01 -14.76 25.31
CA ASP A 204 9.85 -14.67 23.85
C ASP A 204 8.40 -15.04 23.50
N SER A 205 7.44 -14.26 23.96
CA SER A 205 6.07 -14.36 23.47
C SER A 205 6.12 -13.88 22.02
N ASP A 206 6.00 -14.81 21.08
CA ASP A 206 5.80 -14.57 19.65
C ASP A 206 4.44 -13.90 19.42
N SER A 207 4.21 -12.75 20.05
CA SER A 207 2.94 -12.05 19.97
C SER A 207 2.90 -11.30 18.64
N MET A 208 1.95 -11.68 17.79
CA MET A 208 1.60 -10.99 16.54
C MET A 208 1.19 -9.52 16.78
N ASN A 209 0.96 -9.14 18.06
CA ASN A 209 0.64 -7.78 18.47
C ASN A 209 1.84 -6.86 18.66
N ASP A 210 3.07 -7.38 18.60
CA ASP A 210 4.29 -6.61 18.82
C ASP A 210 4.42 -5.40 17.90
N TYR A 211 3.84 -5.49 16.70
CA TYR A 211 3.88 -4.47 15.67
C TYR A 211 2.47 -3.99 15.26
N ALA A 212 1.48 -4.17 16.13
CA ALA A 212 0.06 -3.91 15.82
C ALA A 212 -0.22 -2.49 15.28
N THR A 213 0.56 -1.48 15.70
CA THR A 213 0.41 -0.10 15.23
C THR A 213 1.15 0.18 13.91
N GLY A 214 2.14 -0.63 13.54
CA GLY A 214 3.05 -0.34 12.42
C GLY A 214 3.92 0.92 12.59
N LEU A 215 3.88 1.58 13.76
CA LEU A 215 4.65 2.81 14.04
C LEU A 215 5.95 2.54 14.79
N VAL A 216 6.05 1.40 15.45
CA VAL A 216 7.24 0.99 16.18
C VAL A 216 8.22 0.28 15.24
N GLY A 217 9.51 0.59 15.37
CA GLY A 217 10.58 -0.12 14.66
C GLY A 217 10.71 -1.57 15.13
N VAL A 218 11.50 -2.36 14.39
CA VAL A 218 11.84 -3.74 14.72
C VAL A 218 12.40 -3.83 16.14
N LYS A 219 12.02 -4.88 16.88
CA LYS A 219 12.55 -5.10 18.23
C LYS A 219 14.05 -5.38 18.18
N MET A 220 14.81 -4.61 18.97
CA MET A 220 16.26 -4.66 19.05
C MET A 220 16.77 -4.95 20.46
N GLN A 221 18.04 -5.30 20.54
CA GLN A 221 18.83 -5.43 21.76
C GLN A 221 20.19 -4.78 21.56
N ARG A 222 20.87 -4.46 22.67
CA ARG A 222 22.25 -4.00 22.60
C ARG A 222 23.18 -5.15 22.24
N SER A 223 24.10 -4.91 21.32
CA SER A 223 25.14 -5.87 20.98
C SER A 223 26.03 -6.13 22.19
N ARG A 224 26.38 -7.40 22.43
CA ARG A 224 27.32 -7.82 23.48
C ARG A 224 28.78 -7.76 23.02
N ARG A 225 29.01 -7.50 21.74
CA ARG A 225 30.37 -7.39 21.18
C ARG A 225 31.02 -6.08 21.65
N THR A 226 32.33 -6.13 21.86
CA THR A 226 33.15 -4.99 22.28
C THR A 226 33.29 -3.92 21.19
N ASP A 227 32.84 -4.22 19.97
CA ASP A 227 32.82 -3.28 18.84
C ASP A 227 31.73 -2.22 19.04
N LYS A 228 32.18 -0.98 19.31
CA LYS A 228 31.30 0.17 19.58
C LYS A 228 30.56 0.66 18.33
N ASP A 229 30.98 0.25 17.13
CA ASP A 229 30.44 0.77 15.87
C ASP A 229 29.10 0.11 15.47
N VAL A 230 28.73 -1.00 16.11
CA VAL A 230 27.48 -1.74 15.83
C VAL A 230 26.69 -2.02 17.12
N PRO A 231 26.18 -0.96 17.79
CA PRO A 231 25.63 -1.06 19.14
C PRO A 231 24.28 -1.78 19.21
N TYR A 232 23.54 -1.90 18.11
CA TYR A 232 22.18 -2.43 18.07
C TYR A 232 22.05 -3.63 17.14
N CYS A 233 21.44 -4.70 17.63
CA CYS A 233 21.15 -5.90 16.85
C CYS A 233 19.73 -6.41 17.07
N PHE A 234 19.24 -7.20 16.12
CA PHE A 234 17.91 -7.81 16.11
C PHE A 234 18.01 -9.22 15.52
N THR A 235 16.99 -10.05 15.77
CA THR A 235 16.94 -11.41 15.20
C THR A 235 16.41 -11.38 13.77
N GLY A 236 16.86 -12.29 12.92
CA GLY A 236 16.30 -12.44 11.57
C GLY A 236 14.79 -12.71 11.60
N LYS A 237 14.29 -13.43 12.62
CA LYS A 237 12.85 -13.61 12.83
C LYS A 237 12.12 -12.28 13.07
N ALA A 238 12.63 -11.42 13.97
CA ALA A 238 12.02 -10.13 14.26
C ALA A 238 11.96 -9.24 13.01
N ALA A 239 12.99 -9.31 12.16
CA ALA A 239 13.01 -8.55 10.91
C ALA A 239 11.95 -9.05 9.92
N TYR A 240 11.83 -10.37 9.77
CA TYR A 240 10.82 -11.01 8.93
C TYR A 240 9.40 -10.63 9.39
N ASP A 241 9.13 -10.74 10.70
CA ASP A 241 7.82 -10.43 11.26
C ASP A 241 7.46 -8.95 11.03
N TRP A 242 8.39 -8.01 11.29
CA TRP A 242 8.13 -6.58 11.03
C TRP A 242 7.84 -6.31 9.55
N LEU A 243 8.64 -6.87 8.64
CA LEU A 243 8.46 -6.66 7.19
C LEU A 243 7.14 -7.27 6.69
N MET A 244 6.71 -8.40 7.24
CA MET A 244 5.42 -8.99 6.90
C MET A 244 4.26 -8.21 7.51
N ASP A 245 4.33 -7.80 8.78
CA ASP A 245 3.20 -7.22 9.50
C ASP A 245 2.98 -5.72 9.18
N CYS A 246 4.07 -4.96 9.01
CA CYS A 246 4.03 -3.50 8.84
C CYS A 246 4.01 -3.04 7.38
N CYS A 247 4.21 -3.93 6.41
CA CYS A 247 4.25 -3.56 4.99
C CYS A 247 3.13 -4.24 4.19
N THR A 248 2.86 -3.72 2.99
CA THR A 248 1.90 -4.29 2.04
C THR A 248 2.32 -5.61 1.37
N VAL A 249 3.39 -6.26 1.84
CA VAL A 249 3.84 -7.58 1.39
C VAL A 249 2.77 -8.63 1.65
N VAL A 250 2.60 -9.58 0.74
CA VAL A 250 1.63 -10.69 0.90
C VAL A 250 2.27 -12.07 0.73
N ASP A 251 3.52 -12.12 0.28
CA ASP A 251 4.28 -13.35 0.11
C ASP A 251 5.60 -13.29 0.89
N LYS A 252 5.96 -14.40 1.55
CA LYS A 252 7.22 -14.53 2.27
C LYS A 252 8.44 -14.23 1.38
N ARG A 253 8.39 -14.54 0.08
CA ARG A 253 9.48 -14.29 -0.89
C ARG A 253 9.86 -12.81 -0.91
N GLU A 254 8.86 -11.93 -0.98
CA GLU A 254 9.06 -10.47 -0.98
C GLU A 254 9.67 -9.98 0.33
N THR A 255 9.31 -10.60 1.46
CA THR A 255 9.94 -10.32 2.76
C THR A 255 11.44 -10.64 2.74
N PHE A 256 11.81 -11.80 2.19
CA PHE A 256 13.23 -12.15 2.02
C PHE A 256 13.94 -11.21 1.04
N GLU A 257 13.30 -10.84 -0.07
CA GLU A 257 13.85 -9.88 -1.05
C GLU A 257 14.18 -8.52 -0.39
N LEU A 258 13.23 -7.93 0.34
CA LEU A 258 13.46 -6.68 1.07
C LEU A 258 14.58 -6.79 2.10
N ALA A 259 14.61 -7.88 2.88
CA ALA A 259 15.66 -8.08 3.87
C ALA A 259 17.05 -8.28 3.22
N ASN A 260 17.11 -8.93 2.05
CA ASN A 260 18.33 -9.02 1.26
C ASN A 260 18.76 -7.65 0.70
N LEU A 261 17.82 -6.79 0.30
CA LEU A 261 18.12 -5.41 -0.13
C LEU A 261 18.70 -4.57 1.02
N PHE A 262 18.24 -4.77 2.25
CA PHE A 262 18.87 -4.13 3.42
C PHE A 262 20.34 -4.55 3.59
N MET A 263 20.67 -5.83 3.33
CA MET A 263 22.04 -6.32 3.35
C MET A 263 22.87 -5.80 2.18
N SER A 264 22.36 -5.88 0.95
CA SER A 264 23.07 -5.47 -0.27
C SER A 264 23.38 -3.97 -0.30
N HIS A 265 22.50 -3.15 0.28
CA HIS A 265 22.73 -1.72 0.45
C HIS A 265 23.58 -1.38 1.69
N GLY A 266 24.04 -2.38 2.45
CA GLY A 266 24.90 -2.21 3.61
C GLY A 266 24.21 -1.51 4.79
N LEU A 267 22.89 -1.61 4.90
CA LEU A 267 22.12 -1.03 6.03
C LEU A 267 22.20 -1.94 7.26
N ILE A 268 22.28 -3.26 7.03
CA ILE A 268 22.43 -4.28 8.06
C ILE A 268 23.55 -5.26 7.69
N THR A 269 24.13 -5.90 8.70
CA THR A 269 25.14 -6.96 8.51
C THR A 269 24.84 -8.14 9.44
N PRO A 270 25.01 -9.40 8.98
CA PRO A 270 24.90 -10.55 9.87
C PRO A 270 26.00 -10.48 10.93
N LEU A 271 25.65 -10.79 12.18
CA LEU A 271 26.63 -11.03 13.22
C LEU A 271 27.06 -12.50 13.11
N GLY A 272 28.31 -12.75 12.69
CA GLY A 272 28.89 -14.09 12.67
C GLY A 272 29.00 -14.70 14.08
N ASP A 273 29.32 -15.98 14.19
CA ASP A 273 29.59 -16.62 15.48
C ASP A 273 30.98 -16.20 16.01
N ASP A 274 31.18 -16.14 17.33
CA ASP A 274 32.45 -15.67 17.96
C ASP A 274 33.69 -16.53 17.63
N ARG A 275 33.53 -17.59 16.83
CA ARG A 275 34.57 -18.55 16.44
C ARG A 275 35.34 -18.21 15.16
N GLY A 276 35.17 -17.00 14.61
CA GLY A 276 35.93 -16.55 13.43
C GLY A 276 35.60 -17.29 12.13
N GLN A 277 34.55 -18.12 12.10
CA GLN A 277 33.99 -18.63 10.85
C GLN A 277 33.16 -17.52 10.22
N GLN A 278 33.68 -16.96 9.11
CA GLN A 278 32.84 -16.22 8.17
C GLN A 278 31.75 -17.19 7.70
N LEU A 279 30.50 -16.99 8.13
CA LEU A 279 29.39 -17.71 7.53
C LEU A 279 29.33 -17.30 6.05
N PRO A 280 29.33 -18.24 5.09
CA PRO A 280 28.96 -17.94 3.73
C PRO A 280 27.43 -17.80 3.71
N SER A 281 26.92 -16.65 4.14
CA SER A 281 25.51 -16.33 3.95
C SER A 281 25.38 -14.99 3.25
N VAL A 282 25.51 -15.04 1.91
CA VAL A 282 25.17 -13.93 1.01
C VAL A 282 23.68 -13.55 1.15
N ARG A 283 22.84 -14.45 1.68
CA ARG A 283 21.40 -14.25 1.82
C ARG A 283 20.94 -14.10 3.26
N PHE A 284 19.86 -13.36 3.43
CA PHE A 284 19.14 -13.18 4.68
C PHE A 284 18.49 -14.48 5.15
N ALA A 285 18.51 -14.71 6.47
CA ALA A 285 17.94 -15.87 7.13
C ALA A 285 16.98 -15.41 8.24
N ALA A 286 15.69 -15.77 8.10
CA ALA A 286 14.65 -15.47 9.07
C ALA A 286 14.68 -16.48 10.23
N SER A 287 15.60 -16.29 11.18
CA SER A 287 15.73 -17.18 12.36
C SER A 287 15.86 -16.39 13.65
N LYS A 288 15.37 -16.95 14.75
CA LYS A 288 15.57 -16.41 16.10
C LYS A 288 17.02 -16.54 16.58
N HIS A 289 17.79 -17.44 15.96
CA HIS A 289 19.18 -17.73 16.30
C HIS A 289 20.19 -16.94 15.46
N VAL A 290 19.73 -16.30 14.38
CA VAL A 290 20.58 -15.48 13.52
C VAL A 290 20.37 -14.02 13.91
N LEU A 291 21.45 -13.33 14.25
CA LEU A 291 21.43 -11.92 14.60
C LEU A 291 21.98 -11.08 13.46
N TYR A 292 21.35 -9.92 13.27
CA TYR A 292 21.79 -8.88 12.36
C TYR A 292 22.01 -7.60 13.15
N ALA A 293 23.02 -6.84 12.78
CA ALA A 293 23.33 -5.57 13.41
C ALA A 293 23.13 -4.41 12.42
N ILE A 294 22.67 -3.28 12.94
CA ILE A 294 22.46 -2.05 12.16
C ILE A 294 23.84 -1.40 11.94
N THR A 295 24.25 -1.25 10.69
CA THR A 295 25.57 -0.67 10.36
C THR A 295 25.60 0.84 10.66
N PRO A 296 26.78 1.49 10.71
CA PRO A 296 26.89 2.95 10.77
C PRO A 296 26.13 3.66 9.63
N LYS A 297 26.09 3.05 8.43
CA LYS A 297 25.28 3.56 7.32
C LYS A 297 23.79 3.45 7.64
N GLY A 298 23.33 2.30 8.15
CA GLY A 298 21.96 2.09 8.58
C GLY A 298 21.52 3.08 9.66
N MET A 299 22.35 3.33 10.67
CA MET A 299 22.04 4.29 11.73
C MET A 299 21.87 5.73 11.21
N ARG A 300 22.67 6.14 10.21
CA ARG A 300 22.50 7.45 9.54
C ARG A 300 21.19 7.50 8.75
N VAL A 301 20.88 6.47 7.96
CA VAL A 301 19.62 6.38 7.19
C VAL A 301 18.40 6.38 8.11
N ALA A 302 18.47 5.72 9.26
CA ALA A 302 17.43 5.71 10.28
C ALA A 302 17.27 7.09 10.98
N GLY A 303 18.23 7.99 10.83
CA GLY A 303 18.25 9.30 11.47
C GLY A 303 18.71 9.28 12.93
N TRP A 304 19.35 8.21 13.39
CA TRP A 304 19.81 8.08 14.79
C TRP A 304 21.11 8.81 15.07
N VAL A 305 21.94 8.98 14.04
CA VAL A 305 23.24 9.65 14.14
C VAL A 305 23.22 10.82 13.17
N THR A 306 23.41 12.02 13.70
CA THR A 306 23.65 13.20 12.88
C THR A 306 24.99 13.02 12.16
N SER A 307 25.00 13.26 10.84
CA SER A 307 26.24 13.20 10.05
C SER A 307 27.33 14.04 10.75
N PRO A 308 28.61 13.61 10.79
CA PRO A 308 29.69 14.42 11.36
C PRO A 308 29.84 15.80 10.70
N ASN A 309 29.31 15.95 9.48
CA ASN A 309 29.26 17.21 8.72
C ASN A 309 27.94 17.98 8.89
N GLY A 310 27.04 17.54 9.78
CA GLY A 310 25.86 18.28 10.19
C GLY A 310 26.22 19.19 11.36
N PRO A 311 25.78 20.47 11.38
CA PRO A 311 26.17 21.38 12.43
C PRO A 311 25.67 20.86 13.78
N VAL A 312 26.64 20.50 14.61
CA VAL A 312 26.46 20.16 16.03
C VAL A 312 26.21 21.47 16.74
N ASN A 313 24.94 21.83 16.93
CA ASN A 313 24.40 22.49 18.13
C ASN A 313 22.97 22.98 17.87
N GLY A 314 22.03 22.47 18.68
CA GLY A 314 20.84 23.24 19.01
C GLY A 314 21.27 24.57 19.63
N ASN A 315 20.61 25.65 19.21
CA ASN A 315 20.91 27.06 19.52
C ASN A 315 22.08 27.67 18.74
N ALA A 316 21.98 27.71 17.42
CA ALA A 316 22.59 28.78 16.63
C ALA A 316 21.46 29.60 15.99
N THR A 317 21.50 30.90 16.26
CA THR A 317 20.67 31.93 15.65
C THR A 317 20.45 31.66 14.16
N VAL A 318 19.18 31.74 13.74
CA VAL A 318 18.75 31.73 12.35
C VAL A 318 19.37 32.96 11.65
N GLN A 319 20.62 32.85 11.22
CA GLN A 319 21.14 33.73 10.18
C GLN A 319 20.74 33.10 8.86
N HIS A 320 19.68 33.69 8.28
CA HIS A 320 19.38 33.59 6.87
C HIS A 320 20.59 34.07 6.05
N ALA A 321 21.56 33.19 5.83
CA ALA A 321 22.49 33.35 4.72
C ALA A 321 21.67 33.09 3.46
N ALA A 322 21.12 34.16 2.89
CA ALA A 322 20.54 34.14 1.57
C ALA A 322 21.61 33.64 0.60
N SER A 323 21.46 32.38 0.15
CA SER A 323 22.10 31.95 -1.08
C SER A 323 21.48 32.78 -2.20
N ASN A 324 22.21 33.82 -2.60
CA ASN A 324 21.93 34.57 -3.81
C ASN A 324 21.98 33.60 -4.99
N GLY A 325 20.79 33.25 -5.50
CA GLY A 325 20.62 32.32 -6.62
C GLY A 325 19.73 31.11 -6.36
N VAL A 326 18.74 31.18 -5.45
CA VAL A 326 17.65 30.18 -5.47
C VAL A 326 16.86 30.39 -6.75
N VAL A 327 17.15 29.59 -7.79
CA VAL A 327 16.19 29.39 -8.89
C VAL A 327 14.88 29.04 -8.21
N ARG A 328 13.89 29.93 -8.34
CA ARG A 328 12.58 29.81 -7.72
C ARG A 328 11.86 28.67 -8.41
N ASP A 329 12.25 27.44 -8.11
CA ASP A 329 11.70 26.26 -8.75
C ASP A 329 10.21 26.22 -8.45
N SER A 330 9.42 26.06 -9.51
CA SER A 330 7.98 25.98 -9.38
C SER A 330 7.62 24.74 -8.54
N ASN A 331 6.60 24.85 -7.68
CA ASN A 331 6.05 23.67 -7.01
C ASN A 331 5.55 22.63 -8.03
N THR A 332 5.23 23.04 -9.26
CA THR A 332 4.97 22.18 -10.40
C THR A 332 6.16 21.28 -10.72
N ASN A 333 7.38 21.83 -10.83
CA ASN A 333 8.61 21.05 -11.08
C ASN A 333 8.86 20.06 -9.94
N ARG A 334 8.72 20.53 -8.69
CA ARG A 334 8.82 19.67 -7.49
C ARG A 334 7.83 18.53 -7.54
N MET A 335 6.57 18.81 -7.86
CA MET A 335 5.53 17.79 -7.98
C MET A 335 5.87 16.77 -9.07
N THR A 336 6.38 17.22 -10.23
CA THR A 336 6.81 16.32 -11.31
C THR A 336 7.92 15.38 -10.86
N VAL A 337 8.91 15.87 -10.11
CA VAL A 337 9.99 15.04 -9.57
C VAL A 337 9.44 14.07 -8.51
N ILE A 338 8.62 14.57 -7.58
CA ILE A 338 8.03 13.76 -6.49
C ILE A 338 7.22 12.58 -7.04
N VAL A 339 6.36 12.79 -8.04
CA VAL A 339 5.52 11.69 -8.56
C VAL A 339 6.26 10.70 -9.44
N ARG A 340 7.40 11.09 -10.01
CA ARG A 340 8.23 10.24 -10.88
C ARG A 340 9.20 9.38 -10.07
N ASP A 341 9.76 9.91 -8.99
CA ASP A 341 10.69 9.20 -8.13
C ASP A 341 9.93 8.35 -7.09
N PRO A 342 10.09 7.01 -7.06
CA PRO A 342 9.34 6.13 -6.16
C PRO A 342 9.55 6.43 -4.68
N ALA A 343 10.76 6.79 -4.27
CA ALA A 343 11.07 7.08 -2.87
C ALA A 343 10.47 8.42 -2.41
N LEU A 344 10.50 9.47 -3.23
CA LEU A 344 9.80 10.73 -2.93
C LEU A 344 8.30 10.53 -2.92
N ARG A 345 7.77 9.73 -3.85
CA ARG A 345 6.35 9.38 -3.90
C ARG A 345 5.91 8.63 -2.64
N LEU A 346 6.73 7.72 -2.13
CA LEU A 346 6.47 7.01 -0.88
C LEU A 346 6.41 7.96 0.32
N LEU A 347 7.40 8.86 0.46
CA LEU A 347 7.42 9.88 1.52
C LEU A 347 6.22 10.83 1.43
N PHE A 348 5.91 11.28 0.22
CA PHE A 348 4.78 12.17 -0.04
C PHE A 348 3.45 11.49 0.26
N ARG A 349 3.31 10.19 -0.02
CA ARG A 349 2.13 9.40 0.37
C ARG A 349 1.95 9.36 1.88
N GLU A 350 3.03 9.12 2.65
CA GLU A 350 2.94 9.14 4.11
C GLU A 350 2.46 10.49 4.62
N TYR A 351 3.01 11.59 4.08
CA TYR A 351 2.58 12.94 4.40
C TYR A 351 1.09 13.16 4.08
N LEU A 352 0.65 12.84 2.87
CA LEU A 352 -0.74 13.03 2.46
C LEU A 352 -1.72 12.20 3.31
N ARG A 353 -1.30 11.04 3.78
CA ARG A 353 -2.10 10.22 4.70
C ARG A 353 -2.25 10.90 6.07
N GLU A 354 -1.18 11.49 6.60
CA GLU A 354 -1.21 12.25 7.86
C GLU A 354 -2.11 13.49 7.76
N THR A 355 -2.22 14.08 6.56
CA THR A 355 -3.09 15.23 6.28
C THR A 355 -4.42 14.86 5.62
N HIS A 356 -4.81 13.59 5.64
CA HIS A 356 -6.10 13.08 5.13
C HIS A 356 -6.44 13.50 3.68
N CYS A 357 -5.46 13.47 2.79
CA CYS A 357 -5.61 13.80 1.36
C CYS A 357 -4.86 12.83 0.43
N GLU A 358 -4.64 11.59 0.89
CA GLU A 358 -3.96 10.51 0.17
C GLU A 358 -4.67 10.12 -1.15
N GLU A 359 -5.98 10.32 -1.22
CA GLU A 359 -6.81 10.02 -2.39
C GLU A 359 -6.36 10.78 -3.63
N ASN A 360 -5.81 11.99 -3.48
CA ASN A 360 -5.30 12.80 -4.60
C ASN A 360 -4.13 12.11 -5.31
N LEU A 361 -3.15 11.60 -4.55
CA LEU A 361 -2.01 10.88 -5.12
C LEU A 361 -2.44 9.52 -5.66
N SER A 362 -3.35 8.84 -4.97
CA SER A 362 -3.89 7.55 -5.40
C SER A 362 -4.58 7.67 -6.76
N PHE A 363 -5.48 8.64 -6.92
CA PHE A 363 -6.12 8.96 -8.19
C PHE A 363 -5.11 9.29 -9.27
N TYR A 364 -4.15 10.17 -8.99
CA TYR A 364 -3.14 10.58 -9.98
C TYR A 364 -2.38 9.37 -10.54
N VAL A 365 -1.87 8.49 -9.66
CA VAL A 365 -1.09 7.31 -10.06
C VAL A 365 -1.95 6.32 -10.83
N GLU A 366 -3.18 6.06 -10.38
CA GLU A 366 -4.05 5.08 -11.00
C GLU A 366 -4.58 5.53 -12.37
N VAL A 367 -4.95 6.81 -12.50
CA VAL A 367 -5.32 7.37 -13.81
C VAL A 367 -4.13 7.35 -14.76
N LYS A 368 -2.90 7.56 -14.27
CA LYS A 368 -1.71 7.49 -15.12
C LYS A 368 -1.50 6.08 -15.67
N ALA A 369 -1.67 5.07 -14.82
CA ALA A 369 -1.60 3.67 -15.24
C ALA A 369 -2.72 3.35 -16.25
N PHE A 370 -3.95 3.82 -16.01
CA PHE A 370 -5.06 3.68 -16.94
C PHE A 370 -4.76 4.29 -18.32
N LEU A 371 -4.28 5.54 -18.37
CA LEU A 371 -3.96 6.23 -19.62
C LEU A 371 -2.84 5.52 -20.39
N SER A 372 -1.81 5.06 -19.68
CA SER A 372 -0.72 4.27 -20.29
C SER A 372 -1.22 2.97 -20.91
N GLU A 373 -2.15 2.27 -20.24
CA GLU A 373 -2.75 1.04 -20.75
C GLU A 373 -3.65 1.28 -21.96
N TYR A 374 -4.45 2.35 -21.90
CA TYR A 374 -5.28 2.80 -23.01
C TYR A 374 -4.42 3.14 -24.24
N ASP A 375 -3.34 3.90 -24.08
CA ASP A 375 -2.42 4.27 -25.17
C ASP A 375 -1.67 3.04 -25.74
N ARG A 376 -1.35 2.06 -24.91
CA ARG A 376 -0.75 0.79 -25.35
C ARG A 376 -1.74 -0.02 -26.19
N THR A 377 -2.96 -0.21 -25.69
CA THR A 377 -4.03 -0.92 -26.39
C THR A 377 -4.35 -0.29 -27.75
N LYS A 378 -4.37 1.04 -27.81
CA LYS A 378 -4.63 1.80 -29.05
C LYS A 378 -3.51 1.65 -30.09
N ARG A 379 -2.27 1.42 -29.65
CA ARG A 379 -1.10 1.20 -30.53
C ARG A 379 -0.96 -0.25 -31.00
N ASP A 380 -1.19 -1.22 -30.11
CA ASP A 380 -0.88 -2.63 -30.37
C ASP A 380 -1.99 -3.36 -31.14
N ALA A 381 -3.24 -2.88 -31.13
CA ALA A 381 -4.38 -3.55 -31.76
C ALA A 381 -5.18 -2.61 -32.67
N ALA A 382 -5.00 -2.76 -33.99
CA ALA A 382 -5.84 -2.12 -35.01
C ALA A 382 -6.52 -3.21 -35.88
N PRO A 383 -7.85 -3.44 -35.76
CA PRO A 383 -8.78 -2.79 -34.82
C PRO A 383 -8.66 -3.32 -33.37
N PRO A 384 -8.96 -2.48 -32.36
CA PRO A 384 -8.92 -2.88 -30.96
C PRO A 384 -9.96 -3.96 -30.68
N ARG A 385 -9.55 -5.01 -29.96
CA ARG A 385 -10.47 -6.10 -29.63
C ARG A 385 -11.53 -5.62 -28.64
N LEU A 386 -12.80 -5.92 -28.91
CA LEU A 386 -13.95 -5.43 -28.14
C LEU A 386 -13.94 -5.88 -26.67
N ASP A 387 -13.37 -7.05 -26.38
CA ASP A 387 -13.17 -7.53 -25.00
C ASP A 387 -12.26 -6.60 -24.21
N VAL A 388 -11.12 -6.20 -24.77
CA VAL A 388 -10.16 -5.28 -24.14
C VAL A 388 -10.77 -3.89 -23.93
N VAL A 389 -11.56 -3.41 -24.90
CA VAL A 389 -12.27 -2.12 -24.79
C VAL A 389 -13.26 -2.15 -23.62
N ARG A 390 -14.03 -3.24 -23.48
CA ARG A 390 -14.99 -3.42 -22.37
C ARG A 390 -14.29 -3.50 -21.02
N GLU A 391 -13.17 -4.22 -20.93
CA GLU A 391 -12.35 -4.29 -19.71
C GLU A 391 -11.76 -2.92 -19.33
N THR A 392 -11.27 -2.17 -20.31
CA THR A 392 -10.74 -0.82 -20.10
C THR A 392 -11.86 0.13 -19.64
N LEU A 393 -13.04 0.09 -20.25
CA LEU A 393 -14.19 0.87 -19.79
C LEU A 393 -14.62 0.49 -18.36
N ALA A 394 -14.62 -0.81 -18.01
CA ALA A 394 -14.92 -1.25 -16.64
C ALA A 394 -13.89 -0.71 -15.62
N SER A 395 -12.61 -0.65 -16.00
CA SER A 395 -11.56 0.02 -15.21
C SER A 395 -11.88 1.52 -15.03
N ALA A 396 -12.29 2.21 -16.09
CA ALA A 396 -12.69 3.61 -16.01
C ALA A 396 -13.89 3.84 -15.08
N TYR A 397 -14.92 2.98 -15.15
CA TYR A 397 -16.05 3.02 -14.21
C TYR A 397 -15.61 2.82 -12.76
N SER A 398 -14.66 1.92 -12.52
CA SER A 398 -14.11 1.67 -11.19
C SER A 398 -13.39 2.91 -10.63
N LEU A 399 -12.62 3.62 -11.47
CA LEU A 399 -11.95 4.88 -11.09
C LEU A 399 -12.96 6.01 -10.83
N TYR A 400 -13.95 6.15 -11.70
CA TYR A 400 -15.00 7.15 -11.53
C TYR A 400 -15.76 6.93 -10.21
N ASN A 401 -16.23 5.72 -9.93
CA ASN A 401 -16.97 5.43 -8.70
C ASN A 401 -16.10 5.61 -7.44
N ALA A 402 -14.81 5.29 -7.52
CA ALA A 402 -13.89 5.44 -6.40
C ALA A 402 -13.57 6.90 -6.08
N PHE A 403 -13.40 7.78 -7.07
CA PHE A 403 -12.81 9.11 -6.82
C PHE A 403 -13.66 10.32 -7.27
N LEU A 404 -14.64 10.10 -8.14
CA LEU A 404 -15.34 11.20 -8.85
C LEU A 404 -16.85 11.17 -8.67
N ALA A 405 -17.42 9.99 -8.40
CA ALA A 405 -18.84 9.83 -8.17
C ALA A 405 -19.29 10.61 -6.91
N PRO A 406 -20.48 11.23 -6.95
CA PRO A 406 -21.01 11.97 -5.81
C PRO A 406 -21.11 11.12 -4.54
N GLY A 407 -20.60 11.66 -3.43
CA GLY A 407 -20.61 11.01 -2.13
C GLY A 407 -19.66 9.82 -2.02
N SER A 408 -18.69 9.70 -2.92
CA SER A 408 -17.59 8.75 -2.73
C SER A 408 -16.82 9.11 -1.46
N PRO A 409 -16.40 8.14 -0.62
CA PRO A 409 -15.52 8.42 0.51
C PRO A 409 -14.17 9.02 0.11
N CYS A 410 -13.75 8.80 -1.14
CA CYS A 410 -12.51 9.34 -1.70
C CYS A 410 -12.79 10.40 -2.78
N GLU A 411 -13.92 11.11 -2.66
CA GLU A 411 -14.33 12.15 -3.61
C GLU A 411 -13.30 13.29 -3.71
N LEU A 412 -12.82 13.54 -4.92
CA LEU A 412 -11.80 14.55 -5.19
C LEU A 412 -12.37 15.95 -5.31
N ASN A 413 -11.54 16.96 -5.01
CA ASN A 413 -11.88 18.36 -5.22
C ASN A 413 -11.41 18.84 -6.61
N ILE A 414 -12.24 18.63 -7.64
CA ILE A 414 -12.00 19.11 -9.01
C ILE A 414 -13.10 20.07 -9.48
N ASP A 415 -12.81 20.82 -10.56
CA ASP A 415 -13.76 21.75 -11.17
C ASP A 415 -15.11 21.09 -11.49
N HIS A 416 -16.18 21.81 -11.20
CA HIS A 416 -17.55 21.33 -11.33
C HIS A 416 -17.92 21.02 -12.79
N ASN A 417 -17.44 21.80 -13.77
CA ASN A 417 -17.72 21.54 -15.18
C ASN A 417 -17.03 20.26 -15.65
N LEU A 418 -15.77 20.06 -15.24
CA LEU A 418 -15.02 18.84 -15.55
C LEU A 418 -15.68 17.60 -14.95
N ARG A 419 -16.15 17.69 -13.70
CA ARG A 419 -16.91 16.62 -13.05
C ARG A 419 -18.19 16.29 -13.81
N ASN A 420 -18.97 17.30 -14.19
CA ASN A 420 -20.21 17.10 -14.93
C ASN A 420 -19.98 16.50 -16.31
N ALA A 421 -18.89 16.90 -16.99
CA ALA A 421 -18.48 16.30 -18.25
C ALA A 421 -18.17 14.80 -18.08
N LEU A 422 -17.39 14.43 -17.05
CA LEU A 422 -17.10 13.03 -16.72
C LEU A 422 -18.38 12.26 -16.42
N ALA A 423 -19.21 12.75 -15.52
CA ALA A 423 -20.47 12.09 -15.16
C ALA A 423 -21.37 11.86 -16.38
N SER A 424 -21.53 12.86 -17.25
CA SER A 424 -22.32 12.76 -18.48
C SER A 424 -21.79 11.69 -19.43
N ARG A 425 -20.45 11.59 -19.60
CA ARG A 425 -19.83 10.57 -20.46
C ARG A 425 -19.95 9.17 -19.88
N MET A 426 -19.78 9.00 -18.57
CA MET A 426 -19.94 7.70 -17.92
C MET A 426 -21.38 7.16 -18.05
N THR A 427 -22.39 8.03 -18.06
CA THR A 427 -23.80 7.64 -18.28
C THR A 427 -24.09 7.25 -19.74
N ARG A 428 -23.39 7.85 -20.71
CA ARG A 428 -23.59 7.58 -22.16
C ARG A 428 -22.80 6.39 -22.70
N ALA A 429 -21.81 5.90 -21.97
CA ALA A 429 -20.93 4.80 -22.41
C ALA A 429 -21.61 3.40 -22.41
N VAL A 430 -22.92 3.33 -22.16
CA VAL A 430 -23.73 2.10 -22.27
C VAL A 430 -24.45 2.11 -23.65
N GLY A 431 -23.78 1.63 -24.70
CA GLY A 431 -24.26 1.69 -26.09
C GLY A 431 -23.63 0.65 -27.02
N GLU A 432 -23.87 0.79 -28.34
CA GLU A 432 -23.33 -0.08 -29.41
C GLU A 432 -21.80 -0.03 -29.52
N ASP A 433 -21.17 -1.01 -30.18
CA ASP A 433 -19.71 -1.21 -30.20
C ASP A 433 -18.90 0.02 -30.68
N GLU A 434 -19.37 0.76 -31.70
CA GLU A 434 -18.72 2.01 -32.13
C GLU A 434 -18.84 3.15 -31.10
N GLN A 435 -19.96 3.20 -30.37
CA GLN A 435 -20.20 4.23 -29.36
C GLN A 435 -19.35 3.98 -28.11
N MET A 436 -19.07 2.72 -27.76
CA MET A 436 -18.18 2.36 -26.66
C MET A 436 -16.75 2.84 -26.90
N LEU A 437 -16.23 2.65 -28.12
CA LEU A 437 -14.89 3.13 -28.51
C LEU A 437 -14.78 4.66 -28.42
N ARG A 438 -15.75 5.39 -28.99
CA ARG A 438 -15.78 6.86 -28.91
C ARG A 438 -15.89 7.35 -27.47
N SER A 439 -16.72 6.69 -26.67
CA SER A 439 -16.88 7.04 -25.26
C SER A 439 -15.59 6.81 -24.47
N LEU A 440 -14.86 5.72 -24.74
CA LEU A 440 -13.58 5.44 -24.09
C LEU A 440 -12.53 6.51 -24.43
N ASP A 441 -12.42 6.90 -25.70
CA ASP A 441 -11.52 7.96 -26.15
C ASP A 441 -11.82 9.30 -25.43
N GLU A 442 -13.10 9.67 -25.32
CA GLU A 442 -13.52 10.89 -24.62
C GLU A 442 -13.27 10.81 -23.10
N VAL A 443 -13.52 9.65 -22.48
CA VAL A 443 -13.25 9.43 -21.05
C VAL A 443 -11.75 9.54 -20.77
N ALA A 444 -10.89 9.01 -21.63
CA ALA A 444 -9.44 9.14 -21.51
C ALA A 444 -8.99 10.61 -21.52
N VAL A 445 -9.55 11.43 -22.44
CA VAL A 445 -9.26 12.87 -22.49
C VAL A 445 -9.70 13.58 -21.20
N LEU A 446 -10.90 13.27 -20.69
CA LEU A 446 -11.40 13.88 -19.46
C LEU A 446 -10.62 13.44 -18.22
N PHE A 447 -10.16 12.19 -18.18
CA PHE A 447 -9.28 11.69 -17.12
C PHE A 447 -7.90 12.35 -17.15
N ASP A 448 -7.33 12.59 -18.33
CA ASP A 448 -6.10 13.38 -18.45
C ASP A 448 -6.29 14.80 -17.90
N GLN A 449 -7.39 15.47 -18.24
CA GLN A 449 -7.72 16.79 -17.67
C GLN A 449 -7.88 16.75 -16.14
N ALA A 450 -8.58 15.73 -15.62
CA ALA A 450 -8.79 15.58 -14.18
C ALA A 450 -7.47 15.28 -13.45
N GLN A 451 -6.63 14.40 -14.00
CA GLN A 451 -5.30 14.12 -13.49
C GLN A 451 -4.46 15.39 -13.42
N ASN A 452 -4.46 16.20 -14.49
CA ASN A 452 -3.75 17.48 -14.54
C ASN A 452 -4.28 18.49 -13.52
N SER A 453 -5.60 18.53 -13.28
CA SER A 453 -6.20 19.35 -12.23
C SER A 453 -5.73 18.93 -10.83
N VAL A 454 -5.78 17.63 -10.52
CA VAL A 454 -5.35 17.09 -9.23
C VAL A 454 -3.84 17.25 -9.02
N PHE A 455 -3.05 17.11 -10.08
CA PHE A 455 -1.61 17.41 -10.05
C PHE A 455 -1.35 18.87 -9.64
N LYS A 456 -2.06 19.83 -10.25
CA LYS A 456 -1.94 21.25 -9.91
C LYS A 456 -2.41 21.54 -8.48
N LEU A 457 -3.49 20.90 -8.04
CA LEU A 457 -3.98 20.99 -6.66
C LEU A 457 -2.88 20.58 -5.67
N MET A 458 -2.34 19.37 -5.81
CA MET A 458 -1.26 18.86 -4.95
C MET A 458 0.00 19.74 -5.03
N ALA A 459 0.38 20.21 -6.22
CA ALA A 459 1.52 21.10 -6.40
C ALA A 459 1.32 22.45 -5.69
N SER A 460 0.11 23.00 -5.70
CA SER A 460 -0.18 24.30 -5.10
C SER A 460 -0.36 24.25 -3.58
N ASP A 461 -1.01 23.20 -3.05
CA ASP A 461 -1.39 23.12 -1.64
C ASP A 461 -0.49 22.18 -0.83
N SER A 462 -0.29 20.95 -1.29
CA SER A 462 0.38 19.90 -0.51
C SER A 462 1.90 19.99 -0.57
N VAL A 463 2.49 20.24 -1.75
CA VAL A 463 3.96 20.27 -1.94
C VAL A 463 4.66 21.33 -1.08
N PRO A 464 4.17 22.58 -0.94
CA PRO A 464 4.79 23.57 -0.07
C PRO A 464 4.80 23.16 1.40
N LYS A 465 3.72 22.53 1.87
CA LYS A 465 3.58 22.07 3.25
C LYS A 465 4.48 20.86 3.51
N PHE A 466 4.48 19.88 2.60
CA PHE A 466 5.38 18.73 2.62
C PHE A 466 6.86 19.14 2.69
N SER A 467 7.26 20.14 1.90
CA SER A 467 8.65 20.61 1.86
C SER A 467 9.09 21.35 3.13
N ARG A 468 8.14 21.88 3.91
CA ARG A 468 8.40 22.65 5.14
C ARG A 468 8.27 21.81 6.40
N GLU A 469 7.59 20.66 6.32
CA GLU A 469 7.37 19.76 7.44
C GLU A 469 8.73 19.21 7.96
N PRO A 470 9.13 19.51 9.21
CA PRO A 470 10.46 19.15 9.71
C PRO A 470 10.81 17.66 9.59
N LYS A 471 9.80 16.78 9.77
CA LYS A 471 9.95 15.33 9.61
C LYS A 471 10.48 14.95 8.22
N TYR A 472 9.96 15.57 7.17
CA TYR A 472 10.30 15.25 5.78
C TYR A 472 11.42 16.14 5.22
N ALA A 473 11.55 17.38 5.68
CA ALA A 473 12.55 18.33 5.20
C ALA A 473 13.99 17.79 5.29
N ASN A 474 14.32 17.08 6.38
CA ASN A 474 15.63 16.45 6.52
C ASN A 474 15.87 15.35 5.48
N MET A 475 14.85 14.52 5.22
CA MET A 475 14.94 13.46 4.22
C MET A 475 15.06 14.02 2.80
N LEU A 476 14.34 15.10 2.49
CA LEU A 476 14.43 15.77 1.18
C LEU A 476 15.81 16.38 0.93
N ARG A 477 16.44 16.94 1.98
CA ARG A 477 17.82 17.44 1.93
C ARG A 477 18.82 16.30 1.72
N GLU A 478 18.71 15.21 2.48
CA GLU A 478 19.57 14.02 2.32
C GLU A 478 19.48 13.44 0.90
N ARG A 479 18.31 13.54 0.27
CA ARG A 479 18.07 13.10 -1.10
C ARG A 479 18.49 14.09 -2.18
N ASN A 480 19.09 15.22 -1.82
CA ASN A 480 19.50 16.28 -2.73
C ASN A 480 18.39 16.64 -3.72
N LEU A 481 17.16 16.86 -3.24
CA LEU A 481 16.03 17.22 -4.09
C LEU A 481 16.37 18.40 -5.03
N ASP A 482 17.14 19.37 -4.55
CA ASP A 482 17.60 20.53 -5.33
C ASP A 482 18.50 20.12 -6.51
N GLN A 483 19.32 19.07 -6.36
CA GLN A 483 20.11 18.52 -7.47
C GLN A 483 19.23 17.79 -8.49
N MET A 484 18.20 17.08 -8.02
CA MET A 484 17.24 16.43 -8.92
C MET A 484 16.45 17.46 -9.74
N LEU A 485 16.06 18.57 -9.10
CA LEU A 485 15.38 19.67 -9.75
C LEU A 485 16.25 20.36 -10.80
N THR A 486 17.52 20.63 -10.49
CA THR A 486 18.48 21.21 -11.45
C THR A 486 18.73 20.29 -12.64
N ASN A 487 18.89 18.98 -12.41
CA ASN A 487 19.00 17.99 -13.49
C ASN A 487 17.74 17.92 -14.36
N PHE A 488 16.56 18.01 -13.74
CA PHE A 488 15.28 18.03 -14.46
C PHE A 488 15.13 19.29 -15.32
N ALA A 489 15.48 20.46 -14.79
CA ALA A 489 15.49 21.71 -15.54
C ALA A 489 16.43 21.64 -16.75
N ALA A 490 17.60 21.00 -16.61
CA ALA A 490 18.56 20.81 -17.69
C ALA A 490 18.12 19.82 -18.79
N THR A 491 17.18 18.91 -18.49
CA THR A 491 16.64 17.93 -19.47
C THR A 491 15.33 18.40 -20.14
N THR A 492 14.76 19.50 -19.67
CA THR A 492 13.49 20.07 -20.20
C THR A 492 13.74 21.29 -21.10
N ILE A 493 15.01 21.71 -21.24
CA ILE A 493 15.51 22.64 -22.27
C ILE A 493 15.93 21.80 -23.47
#